data_AF-A0A849DRL6-F1
#
_entry.id   AF-A0A849DRL6-F1
#
_cell.length_a   1.000
_cell.length_b   1.000
_cell.length_c   1.000
_cell.angle_alpha   90.00
_cell.angle_beta   90.00
_cell.angle_gamma   90.00
#
_symmetry.space_group_name_H-M   'P 1'
#
loop_
_entity.id
_entity.type
_entity.pdbx_description
1 polymer ?
#
loop_
_entity_poly.entity_id
_entity_poly.type
_entity_poly.pdbx_seq_one_letter_code
_entity_poly.pdbx_strand_id
1 'polypeptide(L)'
;GGREPASAEIADLERIAAGLDGLPLALELAAARLRVLAPAQLAARIEDVLCVLDAGGEAEPPTDPAARHQTIRAAVAWSYRTLGPSEAWLLRRLSVFAGAVELSAIEWLHDGDPLAPLATLVDKSMVQVEPGRSGATYRMLDPIRAFAAKRLAEAGEEPEARGRQIDWCLRSVSTSLGGVSAAVSLYALDPLAEEFRAALRWTVSTGEIGGGFAIVSGLRAWWCERGLAREGRMWLFRLYDRMGTTGGTVPDAELAEAYHTHAVLAGSDGEHGEALRFLDQAEDVARRCGDPALSTRIMAFRGPALMGLGRHDEAERTCRDVIALAQRQGLPGEALFAVYALAELLWRRGALDRAAALLATARPIEAAQPPQRGRRTVDMILGLVALSRGDLVAAHEYLLVALRSRMRHGFHARAGEALSAIAVRCALGGEPEMAARLFGAAQAARARMHCAPGTFGSFWADHHGAVRERLGDATFDATYAEGGGLDLEEAGALALTVEHPDLVAGSVRFRGGSPSCPPPPGRTR
;
A
#
# COMPACT_ATOMS: atom_id res chain seq x y z
N GLY A 1 -29.13 16.47 -24.30
CA GLY A 1 -29.75 16.17 -22.99
C GLY A 1 -30.79 15.07 -23.10
N GLY A 2 -30.41 13.90 -23.66
CA GLY A 2 -31.22 12.68 -23.61
C GLY A 2 -32.51 12.60 -24.44
N ARG A 3 -33.05 13.70 -24.98
CA ARG A 3 -34.23 13.68 -25.87
C ARG A 3 -33.83 13.45 -27.33
N GLU A 4 -34.67 12.72 -28.08
CA GLU A 4 -34.55 12.67 -29.53
C GLU A 4 -34.85 14.05 -30.14
N PRO A 5 -34.04 14.52 -31.11
CA PRO A 5 -34.27 15.78 -31.80
C PRO A 5 -35.49 15.66 -32.73
N ALA A 6 -36.31 16.71 -32.80
CA ALA A 6 -37.40 16.77 -33.78
C ALA A 6 -36.82 16.89 -35.20
N SER A 7 -37.55 16.44 -36.23
CA SER A 7 -37.07 16.46 -37.63
C SER A 7 -36.62 17.84 -38.11
N ALA A 8 -37.22 18.91 -37.59
CA ALA A 8 -36.83 20.29 -37.89
C ALA A 8 -35.52 20.73 -37.22
N GLU A 9 -35.12 20.10 -36.09
CA GLU A 9 -33.90 20.41 -35.36
C GLU A 9 -32.68 19.67 -35.92
N ILE A 10 -32.88 18.56 -36.64
CA ILE A 10 -31.79 17.74 -37.21
C ILE A 10 -30.96 18.58 -38.18
N ALA A 11 -31.60 19.33 -39.09
CA ALA A 11 -30.91 20.18 -40.04
C ALA A 11 -30.06 21.28 -39.35
N ASP A 12 -30.54 21.81 -38.21
CA ASP A 12 -29.79 22.78 -37.43
C ASP A 12 -28.61 22.15 -36.69
N LEU A 13 -28.77 20.94 -36.15
CA LEU A 13 -27.70 20.19 -35.51
C LEU A 13 -26.62 19.73 -36.50
N GLU A 14 -27.00 19.33 -37.71
CA GLU A 14 -26.08 19.02 -38.80
C GLU A 14 -25.29 20.26 -39.23
N ARG A 15 -25.97 21.41 -39.33
CA ARG A 15 -25.32 22.69 -39.64
C ARG A 15 -24.37 23.15 -38.52
N ILE A 16 -24.72 22.89 -37.26
CA ILE A 16 -23.82 23.10 -36.12
C ILE A 16 -22.61 22.17 -36.22
N ALA A 17 -22.82 20.86 -36.43
CA ALA A 17 -21.73 19.89 -36.49
C ALA A 17 -20.78 20.14 -37.67
N ALA A 18 -21.32 20.52 -38.83
CA ALA A 18 -20.56 20.92 -40.02
C ALA A 18 -19.80 22.24 -39.80
N GLY A 19 -20.42 23.24 -39.16
CA GLY A 19 -19.75 24.50 -38.83
C GLY A 19 -18.64 24.36 -37.78
N LEU A 20 -18.64 23.28 -37.01
CA LEU A 20 -17.62 22.95 -36.01
C LEU A 20 -16.61 21.89 -36.50
N ASP A 21 -16.68 21.51 -37.78
CA ASP A 21 -15.78 20.58 -38.46
C ASP A 21 -15.62 19.21 -37.75
N GLY A 22 -16.64 18.80 -36.99
CA GLY A 22 -16.63 17.54 -36.24
C GLY A 22 -15.65 17.48 -35.06
N LEU A 23 -15.05 18.59 -34.63
CA LEU A 23 -14.09 18.63 -33.53
C LEU A 23 -14.75 18.20 -32.19
N PRO A 24 -14.27 17.14 -31.51
CA PRO A 24 -14.96 16.57 -30.34
C PRO A 24 -15.20 17.59 -29.21
N LEU A 25 -14.21 18.42 -28.91
CA LEU A 25 -14.31 19.43 -27.85
C LEU A 25 -15.27 20.58 -28.21
N ALA A 26 -15.31 20.96 -29.49
CA ALA A 26 -16.22 22.01 -29.97
C ALA A 26 -17.68 21.52 -29.93
N LEU A 27 -17.90 20.25 -30.28
CA LEU A 27 -19.19 19.58 -30.16
C LEU A 27 -19.65 19.49 -28.70
N GLU A 28 -18.74 19.18 -27.76
CA GLU A 28 -19.06 19.16 -26.32
C GLU A 28 -19.45 20.54 -25.78
N LEU A 29 -18.72 21.59 -26.16
CA LEU A 29 -19.03 22.97 -25.77
C LEU A 29 -20.34 23.48 -26.39
N ALA A 30 -20.62 23.13 -27.64
CA ALA A 30 -21.89 23.41 -28.29
C ALA A 30 -23.05 22.66 -27.61
N ALA A 31 -22.84 21.38 -27.28
CA ALA A 31 -23.82 20.56 -26.57
C ALA A 31 -24.15 21.11 -25.17
N ALA A 32 -23.17 21.70 -24.47
CA ALA A 32 -23.40 22.37 -23.19
C ALA A 32 -24.32 23.61 -23.34
N ARG A 33 -24.20 24.35 -24.45
CA ARG A 33 -25.00 25.57 -24.73
C ARG A 33 -26.42 25.28 -25.22
N LEU A 34 -26.68 24.09 -25.76
CA LEU A 34 -28.04 23.62 -26.07
C LEU A 34 -28.95 23.46 -24.84
N ARG A 35 -28.40 23.60 -23.63
CA ARG A 35 -29.19 23.70 -22.38
C ARG A 35 -29.89 25.06 -22.22
N VAL A 36 -29.43 26.08 -22.94
CA VAL A 36 -29.86 27.48 -22.79
C VAL A 36 -30.30 28.11 -24.13
N LEU A 37 -29.94 27.52 -25.26
CA LEU A 37 -30.27 27.98 -26.61
C LEU A 37 -30.92 26.86 -27.42
N ALA A 38 -31.92 27.19 -28.24
CA ALA A 38 -32.48 26.25 -29.21
C ALA A 38 -31.48 25.96 -30.34
N PRO A 39 -31.52 24.77 -30.99
CA PRO A 39 -30.61 24.43 -32.10
C PRO A 39 -30.58 25.50 -33.20
N ALA A 40 -31.72 26.00 -33.64
CA ALA A 40 -31.82 27.07 -34.64
C ALA A 40 -31.06 28.36 -34.23
N GLN A 41 -31.14 28.73 -32.95
CA GLN A 41 -30.51 29.94 -32.40
C GLN A 41 -29.00 29.76 -32.25
N LEU A 42 -28.56 28.57 -31.87
CA LEU A 42 -27.13 28.25 -31.78
C LEU A 42 -26.51 28.18 -33.18
N ALA A 43 -27.20 27.58 -34.13
CA ALA A 43 -26.75 27.45 -35.51
C ALA A 43 -26.69 28.80 -36.24
N ALA A 44 -27.61 29.74 -35.95
CA ALA A 44 -27.56 31.11 -36.48
C ALA A 44 -26.45 31.98 -35.88
N ARG A 45 -25.86 31.56 -34.75
CA ARG A 45 -24.78 32.25 -34.04
C ARG A 45 -23.49 31.44 -34.05
N ILE A 46 -23.40 30.41 -34.90
CA ILE A 46 -22.25 29.52 -34.95
C ILE A 46 -20.99 30.31 -35.33
N GLU A 47 -21.13 31.27 -36.25
CA GLU A 47 -20.06 32.19 -36.65
C GLU A 47 -19.66 33.13 -35.51
N ASP A 48 -20.57 33.57 -34.63
CA ASP A 48 -20.22 34.34 -33.43
C ASP A 48 -19.51 33.47 -32.37
N VAL A 49 -19.90 32.19 -32.26
CA VAL A 49 -19.26 31.20 -31.37
C VAL A 49 -17.85 30.88 -31.86
N LEU A 50 -17.68 30.74 -33.17
CA LEU A 50 -16.39 30.61 -33.84
C LEU A 50 -15.59 31.90 -33.73
N CYS A 51 -16.20 33.08 -33.87
CA CYS A 51 -15.53 34.38 -33.71
C CYS A 51 -15.07 34.63 -32.25
N VAL A 52 -15.77 34.07 -31.25
CA VAL A 52 -15.31 34.04 -29.85
C VAL A 52 -14.18 33.02 -29.62
N LEU A 53 -14.07 31.99 -30.48
CA LEU A 53 -12.92 31.08 -30.54
C LEU A 53 -11.76 31.68 -31.38
N ASP A 54 -12.06 32.54 -32.35
CA ASP A 54 -11.15 33.17 -33.33
C ASP A 54 -10.67 34.57 -32.92
N ALA A 55 -11.20 35.15 -31.84
CA ALA A 55 -10.64 36.35 -31.18
C ALA A 55 -9.28 36.09 -30.48
N GLY A 56 -8.58 35.06 -30.94
CA GLY A 56 -7.18 34.74 -30.69
C GLY A 56 -6.38 34.49 -31.98
N GLY A 57 -6.77 35.05 -33.13
CA GLY A 57 -5.89 35.34 -34.28
C GLY A 57 -5.50 34.16 -35.19
N GLU A 58 -5.97 34.26 -36.44
CA GLU A 58 -5.48 33.65 -37.70
C GLU A 58 -4.23 32.76 -37.63
N ALA A 59 -4.43 31.44 -37.52
CA ALA A 59 -3.56 30.40 -38.08
C ALA A 59 -4.28 29.05 -38.04
N GLU A 60 -3.95 28.15 -38.97
CA GLU A 60 -4.27 26.71 -38.93
C GLU A 60 -4.15 26.15 -37.48
N PRO A 61 -4.92 25.09 -37.12
CA PRO A 61 -4.79 24.48 -35.80
C PRO A 61 -3.31 24.19 -35.53
N PRO A 62 -2.71 24.80 -34.49
CA PRO A 62 -1.27 24.81 -34.38
C PRO A 62 -0.78 23.38 -34.20
N THR A 63 0.03 22.93 -35.16
CA THR A 63 0.78 21.67 -35.06
C THR A 63 1.83 21.74 -33.95
N ASP A 64 2.08 22.95 -33.41
CA ASP A 64 2.99 23.25 -32.32
C ASP A 64 2.34 23.02 -30.92
N PRO A 65 2.88 22.10 -30.09
CA PRO A 65 2.46 21.89 -28.71
C PRO A 65 2.45 23.15 -27.83
N ALA A 66 3.28 24.15 -28.13
CA ALA A 66 3.40 25.38 -27.34
C ALA A 66 2.18 26.30 -27.48
N ALA A 67 1.68 26.49 -28.71
CA ALA A 67 0.50 27.32 -28.97
C ALA A 67 -0.79 26.67 -28.41
N ARG A 68 -0.93 25.34 -28.51
CA ARG A 68 -2.04 24.60 -27.87
C ARG A 68 -2.05 24.79 -26.34
N HIS A 69 -0.87 24.80 -25.72
CA HIS A 69 -0.73 25.07 -24.28
C HIS A 69 -1.14 26.50 -23.90
N GLN A 70 -0.89 27.49 -24.78
CA GLN A 70 -1.30 28.88 -24.53
C GLN A 70 -2.83 29.03 -24.55
N THR A 71 -3.52 28.42 -25.51
CA THR A 71 -5.00 28.47 -25.59
C THR A 71 -5.66 27.83 -24.36
N ILE A 72 -5.17 26.66 -23.92
CA ILE A 72 -5.67 26.00 -22.70
C ILE A 72 -5.43 26.89 -21.48
N ARG A 73 -4.24 27.49 -21.35
CA ARG A 73 -3.94 28.42 -20.25
C ARG A 73 -4.84 29.65 -20.27
N ALA A 74 -5.14 30.21 -21.43
CA ALA A 74 -6.03 31.36 -21.57
C ALA A 74 -7.46 31.03 -21.13
N ALA A 75 -7.99 29.88 -21.53
CA ALA A 75 -9.32 29.41 -21.13
C ALA A 75 -9.42 29.16 -19.61
N VAL A 76 -8.40 28.53 -19.01
CA VAL A 76 -8.32 28.34 -17.55
C VAL A 76 -8.23 29.68 -16.84
N ALA A 77 -7.42 30.61 -17.34
CA ALA A 77 -7.28 31.94 -16.75
C ALA A 77 -8.59 32.76 -16.81
N TRP A 78 -9.35 32.65 -17.91
CA TRP A 78 -10.67 33.28 -18.00
C TRP A 78 -11.63 32.66 -17.00
N SER A 79 -11.73 31.33 -16.94
CA SER A 79 -12.58 30.61 -15.99
C SER A 79 -12.25 31.01 -14.55
N TYR A 80 -10.96 31.13 -14.22
CA TYR A 80 -10.48 31.59 -12.91
C TYR A 80 -10.93 33.02 -12.57
N ARG A 81 -10.87 33.96 -13.51
CA ARG A 81 -11.31 35.36 -13.28
C ARG A 81 -12.79 35.50 -12.98
N THR A 82 -13.60 34.51 -13.35
CA THR A 82 -15.04 34.50 -13.04
C THR A 82 -15.36 33.92 -11.66
N LEU A 83 -14.36 33.42 -10.92
CA LEU A 83 -14.53 32.87 -9.58
C LEU A 83 -14.66 34.00 -8.55
N GLY A 84 -15.52 33.81 -7.56
CA GLY A 84 -15.53 34.65 -6.38
C GLY A 84 -14.33 34.37 -5.47
N PRO A 85 -14.15 35.16 -4.39
CA PRO A 85 -13.00 35.02 -3.51
C PRO A 85 -12.86 33.62 -2.89
N SER A 86 -13.98 33.04 -2.42
CA SER A 86 -14.00 31.73 -1.76
C SER A 86 -13.70 30.59 -2.74
N GLU A 87 -14.25 30.61 -3.96
CA GLU A 87 -13.97 29.61 -4.98
C GLU A 87 -12.53 29.69 -5.48
N ALA A 88 -12.02 30.90 -5.70
CA ALA A 88 -10.65 31.13 -6.15
C ALA A 88 -9.64 30.65 -5.09
N TRP A 89 -9.93 30.89 -3.80
CA TRP A 89 -9.13 30.38 -2.68
C TRP A 89 -9.15 28.85 -2.63
N LEU A 90 -10.33 28.24 -2.71
CA LEU A 90 -10.46 26.78 -2.65
C LEU A 90 -9.72 26.11 -3.82
N LEU A 91 -9.87 26.64 -5.04
CA LEU A 91 -9.16 26.11 -6.21
C LEU A 91 -7.63 26.18 -6.03
N ARG A 92 -7.09 27.30 -5.52
CA ARG A 92 -5.65 27.43 -5.25
C ARG A 92 -5.19 26.37 -4.25
N ARG A 93 -5.89 26.20 -3.12
CA ARG A 93 -5.47 25.25 -2.09
C ARG A 93 -5.64 23.79 -2.51
N LEU A 94 -6.69 23.45 -3.26
CA LEU A 94 -6.85 22.09 -3.82
C LEU A 94 -5.71 21.68 -4.74
N SER A 95 -4.98 22.63 -5.32
CA SER A 95 -3.87 22.32 -6.23
C SER A 95 -2.68 21.63 -5.56
N VAL A 96 -2.61 21.60 -4.22
CA VAL A 96 -1.56 20.87 -3.50
C VAL A 96 -1.71 19.37 -3.66
N PHE A 97 -2.94 18.86 -3.81
CA PHE A 97 -3.21 17.45 -4.02
C PHE A 97 -2.80 17.02 -5.43
N ALA A 98 -2.07 15.91 -5.52
CA ALA A 98 -1.61 15.32 -6.78
C ALA A 98 -2.73 14.60 -7.55
N GLY A 99 -3.73 14.07 -6.85
CA GLY A 99 -4.78 13.21 -7.39
C GLY A 99 -6.20 13.55 -6.90
N ALA A 100 -7.09 12.58 -7.07
CA ALA A 100 -8.47 12.70 -6.61
C ALA A 100 -8.54 12.52 -5.08
N VAL A 101 -9.32 13.36 -4.40
CA VAL A 101 -9.45 13.32 -2.95
C VAL A 101 -10.92 13.26 -2.51
N GLU A 102 -11.19 12.60 -1.38
CA GLU A 102 -12.53 12.62 -0.79
C GLU A 102 -12.86 13.99 -0.16
N LEU A 103 -14.14 14.25 0.08
CA LEU A 103 -14.61 15.51 0.68
C LEU A 103 -13.89 15.82 2.00
N SER A 104 -13.60 14.82 2.83
CA SER A 104 -12.91 14.98 4.12
C SER A 104 -11.51 15.58 4.00
N ALA A 105 -10.81 15.37 2.89
CA ALA A 105 -9.51 16.00 2.62
C ALA A 105 -9.66 17.46 2.21
N ILE A 106 -10.77 17.81 1.56
CA ILE A 106 -11.11 19.20 1.21
C ILE A 106 -11.49 19.98 2.46
N GLU A 107 -12.35 19.40 3.30
CA GLU A 107 -12.70 19.93 4.62
C GLU A 107 -11.47 20.12 5.50
N TRP A 108 -10.48 19.24 5.41
CA TRP A 108 -9.21 19.39 6.12
C TRP A 108 -8.43 20.65 5.72
N LEU A 109 -8.42 21.01 4.44
CA LEU A 109 -7.72 22.21 3.96
C LEU A 109 -8.50 23.51 4.25
N HIS A 110 -9.80 23.41 4.52
CA HIS A 110 -10.71 24.55 4.58
C HIS A 110 -11.24 24.79 6.01
N ASP A 111 -11.06 26.00 6.55
CA ASP A 111 -11.43 26.32 7.94
C ASP A 111 -12.94 26.54 8.18
N GLY A 112 -13.77 26.37 7.16
CA GLY A 112 -15.24 26.49 7.19
C GLY A 112 -15.93 25.45 6.31
N ASP A 113 -17.11 25.76 5.76
CA ASP A 113 -17.83 24.85 4.85
C ASP A 113 -17.32 24.98 3.39
N PRO A 114 -16.69 23.94 2.80
CA PRO A 114 -16.20 23.98 1.43
C PRO A 114 -17.29 23.67 0.39
N LEU A 115 -18.51 23.26 0.77
CA LEU A 115 -19.49 22.71 -0.17
C LEU A 115 -19.96 23.72 -1.22
N ALA A 116 -20.32 24.93 -0.79
CA ALA A 116 -20.75 25.99 -1.70
C ALA A 116 -19.67 26.37 -2.74
N PRO A 117 -18.42 26.69 -2.34
CA PRO A 117 -17.39 26.98 -3.32
C PRO A 117 -17.02 25.76 -4.18
N LEU A 118 -17.04 24.55 -3.63
CA LEU A 118 -16.77 23.31 -4.37
C LEU A 118 -17.82 23.05 -5.46
N ALA A 119 -19.11 23.26 -5.15
CA ALA A 119 -20.20 23.13 -6.12
C ALA A 119 -19.99 24.07 -7.31
N THR A 120 -19.65 25.33 -7.06
CA THR A 120 -19.34 26.29 -8.14
C THR A 120 -18.15 25.84 -8.99
N LEU A 121 -17.11 25.25 -8.39
CA LEU A 121 -15.95 24.74 -9.13
C LEU A 121 -16.31 23.53 -10.01
N VAL A 122 -17.20 22.67 -9.53
CA VAL A 122 -17.72 21.52 -10.30
C VAL A 122 -18.61 21.99 -11.45
N ASP A 123 -19.53 22.94 -11.20
CA ASP A 123 -20.40 23.50 -12.23
C ASP A 123 -19.61 24.18 -13.35
N LYS A 124 -18.48 24.80 -13.01
CA LYS A 124 -17.55 25.42 -13.96
C LYS A 124 -16.53 24.43 -14.55
N SER A 125 -16.65 23.14 -14.27
CA SER A 125 -15.75 22.07 -14.73
C SER A 125 -14.27 22.28 -14.37
N MET A 126 -14.00 23.06 -13.31
CA MET A 126 -12.65 23.29 -12.79
C MET A 126 -12.20 22.16 -11.85
N VAL A 127 -13.18 21.43 -11.29
CA VAL A 127 -13.01 20.21 -10.50
C VAL A 127 -13.96 19.15 -11.06
N GLN A 128 -13.48 17.93 -11.23
CA GLN A 128 -14.27 16.78 -11.67
C GLN A 128 -14.70 15.95 -10.48
N VAL A 129 -15.92 15.41 -10.53
CA VAL A 129 -16.46 14.48 -9.54
C VAL A 129 -16.42 13.07 -10.11
N GLU A 130 -15.80 12.17 -9.36
CA GLU A 130 -15.67 10.75 -9.71
C GLU A 130 -16.26 9.89 -8.57
N PRO A 131 -16.76 8.67 -8.86
CA PRO A 131 -17.20 7.75 -7.82
C PRO A 131 -16.05 7.39 -6.86
N GLY A 132 -16.28 7.55 -5.56
CA GLY A 132 -15.31 7.28 -4.49
C GLY A 132 -15.76 6.20 -3.52
N ARG A 133 -14.85 5.74 -2.64
CA ARG A 133 -15.16 4.73 -1.61
C ARG A 133 -16.21 5.22 -0.62
N SER A 134 -16.11 6.48 -0.20
CA SER A 134 -17.08 7.13 0.69
C SER A 134 -18.18 7.89 -0.07
N GLY A 135 -18.34 7.66 -1.38
CA GLY A 135 -19.34 8.30 -2.23
C GLY A 135 -18.73 9.01 -3.44
N ALA A 136 -18.01 10.11 -3.21
CA ALA A 136 -17.45 10.94 -4.27
C ALA A 136 -15.99 11.34 -3.97
N THR A 137 -15.18 11.36 -5.03
CA THR A 137 -13.85 11.98 -5.05
C THR A 137 -13.85 13.17 -6.00
N TYR A 138 -12.98 14.13 -5.69
CA TYR A 138 -12.84 15.38 -6.41
C TYR A 138 -11.43 15.48 -6.97
N ARG A 139 -11.31 15.66 -8.29
CA ARG A 139 -10.03 15.72 -8.98
C ARG A 139 -9.91 16.98 -9.81
N MET A 140 -8.74 17.60 -9.76
CA MET A 140 -8.39 18.69 -10.66
C MET A 140 -7.61 18.14 -11.86
N LEU A 141 -7.98 18.55 -13.08
CA LEU A 141 -7.21 18.23 -14.27
C LEU A 141 -5.82 18.87 -14.22
N ASP A 142 -4.79 18.18 -14.72
CA ASP A 142 -3.39 18.62 -14.65
C ASP A 142 -3.16 20.07 -15.11
N PRO A 143 -3.75 20.57 -16.22
CA PRO A 143 -3.56 21.96 -16.65
C PRO A 143 -4.15 22.97 -15.67
N ILE A 144 -5.30 22.65 -15.06
CA ILE A 144 -5.96 23.50 -14.07
C ILE A 144 -5.16 23.48 -12.77
N ARG A 145 -4.68 22.30 -12.34
CA ARG A 145 -3.82 22.14 -11.17
C ARG A 145 -2.54 22.94 -11.29
N ALA A 146 -1.86 22.85 -12.42
CA ALA A 146 -0.63 23.62 -12.67
C ALA A 146 -0.88 25.14 -12.64
N PHE A 147 -2.01 25.60 -13.19
CA PHE A 147 -2.39 27.01 -13.13
C PHE A 147 -2.71 27.45 -11.69
N ALA A 148 -3.51 26.68 -10.97
CA ALA A 148 -3.92 26.96 -9.60
C ALA A 148 -2.73 26.94 -8.62
N ALA A 149 -1.77 26.02 -8.80
CA ALA A 149 -0.54 25.98 -8.02
C ALA A 149 0.32 27.23 -8.23
N LYS A 150 0.42 27.72 -9.48
CA LYS A 150 1.10 28.99 -9.74
C LYS A 150 0.42 30.15 -9.01
N ARG A 151 -0.92 30.19 -9.01
CA ARG A 151 -1.69 31.21 -8.30
C ARG A 151 -1.58 31.10 -6.79
N LEU A 152 -1.48 29.89 -6.24
CA LEU A 152 -1.23 29.63 -4.83
C LEU A 152 0.13 30.24 -4.40
N ALA A 153 1.17 30.01 -5.19
CA ALA A 153 2.50 30.59 -4.96
C ALA A 153 2.50 32.13 -5.10
N GLU A 154 1.87 32.67 -6.14
CA GLU A 154 1.74 34.13 -6.35
C GLU A 154 0.95 34.81 -5.21
N ALA A 155 0.02 34.10 -4.57
CA ALA A 155 -0.73 34.57 -3.41
C ALA A 155 0.03 34.44 -2.08
N GLY A 156 1.20 33.79 -2.07
CA GLY A 156 1.97 33.52 -0.85
C GLY A 156 1.35 32.47 0.09
N GLU A 157 0.37 31.70 -0.40
CA GLU A 157 -0.41 30.74 0.37
C GLU A 157 0.19 29.31 0.34
N GLU A 158 1.19 29.07 -0.51
CA GLU A 158 1.74 27.73 -0.77
C GLU A 158 2.33 27.04 0.48
N PRO A 159 3.15 27.70 1.32
CA PRO A 159 3.70 27.05 2.51
C PRO A 159 2.62 26.57 3.50
N GLU A 160 1.59 27.39 3.75
CA GLU A 160 0.49 27.04 4.65
C GLU A 160 -0.32 25.85 4.10
N ALA A 161 -0.68 25.90 2.81
CA ALA A 161 -1.47 24.84 2.17
C ALA A 161 -0.70 23.51 2.10
N ARG A 162 0.61 23.55 1.84
CA ARG A 162 1.49 22.38 1.85
C ARG A 162 1.69 21.82 3.25
N GLY A 163 1.85 22.67 4.27
CA GLY A 163 1.90 22.25 5.67
C GLY A 163 0.64 21.49 6.07
N ARG A 164 -0.56 22.01 5.73
CA ARG A 164 -1.82 21.30 5.97
C ARG A 164 -1.92 19.97 5.20
N GLN A 165 -1.44 19.90 3.95
CA GLN A 165 -1.37 18.66 3.19
C GLN A 165 -0.45 17.63 3.87
N ILE A 166 0.69 18.06 4.40
CA ILE A 166 1.62 17.19 5.14
C ILE A 166 0.95 16.68 6.41
N ASP A 167 0.29 17.53 7.18
CA ASP A 167 -0.44 17.11 8.39
C ASP A 167 -1.56 16.11 8.06
N TRP A 168 -2.23 16.29 6.92
CA TRP A 168 -3.22 15.33 6.41
C TRP A 168 -2.59 13.99 6.02
N CYS A 169 -1.45 14.01 5.33
CA CYS A 169 -0.69 12.81 5.00
C CYS A 169 -0.24 12.08 6.27
N LEU A 170 0.28 12.83 7.26
CA LEU A 170 0.69 12.31 8.56
C LEU A 170 -0.48 11.67 9.28
N ARG A 171 -1.65 12.31 9.33
CA ARG A 171 -2.87 11.73 9.89
C ARG A 171 -3.30 10.45 9.18
N SER A 172 -3.17 10.40 7.85
CA SER A 172 -3.52 9.23 7.04
C SER A 172 -2.63 8.02 7.33
N VAL A 173 -1.36 8.25 7.70
CA VAL A 173 -0.44 7.17 8.13
C VAL A 173 -0.46 6.92 9.64
N SER A 174 -0.94 7.88 10.42
CA SER A 174 -1.05 7.81 11.89
C SER A 174 -2.51 7.70 12.33
N THR A 175 -3.08 6.50 12.31
CA THR A 175 -4.32 6.25 13.07
C THR A 175 -4.03 6.06 14.56
N SER A 176 -3.37 7.04 15.17
CA SER A 176 -3.19 7.21 16.61
C SER A 176 -3.40 8.68 16.99
N LEU A 177 -4.58 9.23 16.69
CA LEU A 177 -5.09 10.42 17.38
C LEU A 177 -6.21 9.95 18.31
N GLY A 178 -5.88 9.77 19.59
CA GLY A 178 -6.84 9.33 20.63
C GLY A 178 -6.46 8.05 21.41
N GLY A 179 -5.21 7.59 21.38
CA GLY A 179 -4.74 6.49 22.24
C GLY A 179 -5.14 5.07 21.82
N VAL A 180 -5.88 4.91 20.71
CA VAL A 180 -6.14 3.61 20.09
C VAL A 180 -5.52 3.61 18.70
N SER A 181 -4.38 2.91 18.55
CA SER A 181 -3.80 2.66 17.24
C SER A 181 -4.78 1.80 16.43
N ALA A 182 -5.39 2.32 15.37
CA ALA A 182 -6.11 1.45 14.43
C ALA A 182 -5.10 0.79 13.47
N ALA A 183 -5.41 -0.41 13.00
CA ALA A 183 -4.63 -1.01 11.92
C ALA A 183 -5.01 -0.33 10.60
N VAL A 184 -4.15 0.49 10.03
CA VAL A 184 -4.34 0.98 8.65
C VAL A 184 -4.12 -0.19 7.71
N SER A 185 -5.14 -0.53 6.91
CA SER A 185 -4.98 -1.47 5.80
C SER A 185 -4.09 -0.82 4.73
N LEU A 186 -3.12 -1.53 4.19
CA LEU A 186 -2.23 -0.98 3.17
C LEU A 186 -2.99 -0.60 1.88
N TYR A 187 -4.13 -1.24 1.62
CA TYR A 187 -5.05 -0.84 0.53
C TYR A 187 -5.69 0.54 0.71
N ALA A 188 -5.69 1.08 1.93
CA ALA A 188 -6.12 2.46 2.16
C ALA A 188 -5.02 3.46 1.76
N LEU A 189 -3.76 3.03 1.74
CA LEU A 189 -2.61 3.85 1.40
C LEU A 189 -2.29 3.83 -0.10
N ASP A 190 -2.60 2.75 -0.82
CA ASP A 190 -2.31 2.62 -2.25
C ASP A 190 -2.85 3.80 -3.10
N PRO A 191 -4.10 4.28 -2.93
CA PRO A 191 -4.59 5.44 -3.68
C PRO A 191 -3.90 6.75 -3.32
N LEU A 192 -3.23 6.82 -2.16
CA LEU A 192 -2.58 8.02 -1.62
C LEU A 192 -1.08 8.09 -1.96
N ALA A 193 -0.54 7.11 -2.68
CA ALA A 193 0.89 7.01 -2.96
C ALA A 193 1.48 8.28 -3.60
N GLU A 194 0.79 8.86 -4.58
CA GLU A 194 1.24 10.10 -5.22
C GLU A 194 1.14 11.32 -4.31
N GLU A 195 0.20 11.34 -3.36
CA GLU A 195 0.11 12.39 -2.34
C GLU A 195 1.31 12.34 -1.40
N PHE A 196 1.66 11.15 -0.92
CA PHE A 196 2.83 10.97 -0.08
C PHE A 196 4.11 11.38 -0.81
N ARG A 197 4.27 10.99 -2.08
CA ARG A 197 5.41 11.41 -2.90
C ARG A 197 5.42 12.92 -3.12
N ALA A 198 4.27 13.56 -3.30
CA ALA A 198 4.17 15.02 -3.43
C ALA A 198 4.58 15.74 -2.14
N ALA A 199 4.11 15.27 -0.98
CA ALA A 199 4.51 15.78 0.32
C ALA A 199 6.02 15.58 0.58
N LEU A 200 6.58 14.42 0.22
CA LEU A 200 8.02 14.15 0.33
C LEU A 200 8.86 15.06 -0.57
N ARG A 201 8.41 15.34 -1.80
CA ARG A 201 9.07 16.34 -2.68
C ARG A 201 9.10 17.72 -2.03
N TRP A 202 7.98 18.15 -1.43
CA TRP A 202 7.89 19.44 -0.75
C TRP A 202 8.86 19.51 0.43
N THR A 203 8.78 18.57 1.37
CA THR A 203 9.60 18.54 2.60
C THR A 203 11.11 18.53 2.30
N VAL A 204 11.54 17.77 1.28
CA VAL A 204 12.93 17.80 0.80
C VAL A 204 13.30 19.16 0.22
N SER A 205 12.42 19.80 -0.55
CA SER A 205 12.72 21.09 -1.17
C SER A 205 12.74 22.26 -0.17
N THR A 206 11.82 22.32 0.78
CA THR A 206 11.68 23.45 1.72
C THR A 206 12.51 23.30 2.98
N GLY A 207 12.92 22.08 3.33
CA GLY A 207 13.65 21.81 4.57
C GLY A 207 12.75 21.52 5.78
N GLU A 208 11.45 21.29 5.57
CA GLU A 208 10.52 20.73 6.58
C GLU A 208 10.81 19.22 6.82
N ILE A 209 12.05 18.93 7.19
CA ILE A 209 12.60 17.57 7.24
C ILE A 209 11.90 16.65 8.25
N GLY A 210 11.38 17.19 9.36
CA GLY A 210 10.65 16.41 10.37
C GLY A 210 9.39 15.74 9.81
N GLY A 211 8.56 16.50 9.09
CA GLY A 211 7.38 15.95 8.40
C GLY A 211 7.76 14.89 7.36
N GLY A 212 8.87 15.11 6.64
CA GLY A 212 9.40 14.13 5.69
C GLY A 212 9.79 12.81 6.36
N PHE A 213 10.56 12.85 7.45
CA PHE A 213 10.95 11.64 8.20
C PHE A 213 9.74 10.90 8.76
N ALA A 214 8.78 11.63 9.31
CA ALA A 214 7.56 11.05 9.87
C ALA A 214 6.69 10.36 8.80
N ILE A 215 6.55 10.95 7.60
CA ILE A 215 5.84 10.31 6.47
C ILE A 215 6.55 9.02 6.06
N VAL A 216 7.87 9.03 5.84
CA VAL A 216 8.59 7.82 5.40
C VAL A 216 8.48 6.71 6.46
N SER A 217 8.63 7.07 7.73
CA SER A 217 8.56 6.13 8.87
C SER A 217 7.14 5.55 9.03
N GLY A 218 6.10 6.37 8.89
CA GLY A 218 4.71 5.93 8.92
C GLY A 218 4.36 4.96 7.78
N LEU A 219 5.00 5.10 6.62
CA LEU A 219 4.80 4.24 5.45
C LEU A 219 5.70 3.00 5.42
N ARG A 220 6.51 2.74 6.46
CA ARG A 220 7.47 1.62 6.51
C ARG A 220 6.90 0.28 6.06
N ALA A 221 5.72 -0.10 6.54
CA ALA A 221 5.08 -1.37 6.13
C ALA A 221 4.65 -1.34 4.65
N TRP A 222 4.14 -0.22 4.18
CA TRP A 222 3.72 -0.04 2.79
C TRP A 222 4.90 -0.15 1.83
N TRP A 223 6.02 0.52 2.11
CA TRP A 223 7.24 0.41 1.31
C TRP A 223 7.72 -1.03 1.18
N CYS A 224 7.77 -1.79 2.28
CA CYS A 224 8.20 -3.19 2.27
C CYS A 224 7.22 -4.09 1.48
N GLU A 225 5.92 -3.99 1.75
CA GLU A 225 4.91 -4.90 1.19
C GLU A 225 4.57 -4.61 -0.28
N ARG A 226 4.99 -3.45 -0.80
CA ARG A 226 4.85 -3.09 -2.22
C ARG A 226 6.14 -3.20 -3.01
N GLY A 227 7.25 -3.64 -2.40
CA GLY A 227 8.51 -3.75 -3.11
C GLY A 227 9.23 -2.41 -3.35
N LEU A 228 8.85 -1.38 -2.60
CA LEU A 228 9.31 -0.01 -2.76
C LEU A 228 10.33 0.38 -1.69
N ALA A 229 10.99 -0.60 -1.06
CA ALA A 229 11.98 -0.36 0.00
C ALA A 229 13.13 0.55 -0.47
N ARG A 230 13.59 0.38 -1.72
CA ARG A 230 14.60 1.26 -2.36
C ARG A 230 14.12 2.70 -2.47
N GLU A 231 12.85 2.91 -2.83
CA GLU A 231 12.27 4.25 -2.93
C GLU A 231 12.20 4.92 -1.55
N GLY A 232 11.72 4.21 -0.54
CA GLY A 232 11.70 4.73 0.84
C GLY A 232 13.10 5.11 1.34
N ARG A 233 14.12 4.29 1.07
CA ARG A 233 15.53 4.62 1.39
C ARG A 233 16.05 5.83 0.63
N MET A 234 15.69 5.98 -0.65
CA MET A 234 16.05 7.16 -1.44
C MET A 234 15.46 8.44 -0.81
N TRP A 235 14.21 8.40 -0.34
CA TRP A 235 13.61 9.55 0.35
C TRP A 235 14.33 9.87 1.67
N LEU A 236 14.66 8.86 2.49
CA LEU A 236 15.44 9.06 3.71
C LEU A 236 16.81 9.67 3.42
N PHE A 237 17.51 9.18 2.39
CA PHE A 237 18.80 9.73 1.98
C PHE A 237 18.71 11.21 1.60
N ARG A 238 17.68 11.59 0.82
CA ARG A 238 17.44 13.00 0.46
C ARG A 238 17.14 13.87 1.67
N LEU A 239 16.42 13.33 2.66
CA LEU A 239 16.13 14.06 3.91
C LEU A 239 17.38 14.20 4.78
N TYR A 240 18.25 13.19 4.87
CA TYR A 240 19.53 13.29 5.57
C TYR A 240 20.47 14.31 4.91
N ASP A 241 20.57 14.31 3.58
CA ASP A 241 21.34 15.29 2.83
C ASP A 241 20.79 16.72 3.03
N ARG A 242 19.46 16.86 2.98
CA ARG A 242 18.82 18.15 3.25
C ARG A 242 19.09 18.64 4.67
N MET A 243 18.97 17.77 5.67
CA MET A 243 19.29 18.06 7.07
C MET A 243 20.74 18.53 7.24
N GLY A 244 21.69 17.85 6.58
CA GLY A 244 23.11 18.22 6.61
C GLY A 244 23.40 19.56 5.93
N THR A 245 22.72 19.88 4.83
CA THR A 245 22.95 21.13 4.07
C THR A 245 22.28 22.35 4.68
N THR A 246 21.08 22.21 5.26
CA THR A 246 20.36 23.33 5.89
C THR A 246 20.69 23.52 7.36
N GLY A 247 21.35 22.55 8.00
CA GLY A 247 21.55 22.54 9.45
C GLY A 247 20.25 22.37 10.24
N GLY A 248 19.19 21.88 9.60
CA GLY A 248 17.90 21.62 10.24
C GLY A 248 18.05 20.61 11.38
N THR A 249 17.35 20.83 12.49
CA THR A 249 17.34 19.91 13.62
C THR A 249 16.00 19.18 13.68
N VAL A 250 16.06 17.91 14.07
CA VAL A 250 14.90 17.04 14.29
C VAL A 250 15.04 16.46 15.70
N PRO A 251 13.95 16.28 16.45
CA PRO A 251 14.02 15.61 17.74
C PRO A 251 14.72 14.25 17.64
N ASP A 252 15.55 13.92 18.62
CA ASP A 252 16.34 12.69 18.60
C ASP A 252 15.46 11.44 18.43
N ALA A 253 14.27 11.40 19.02
CA ALA A 253 13.36 10.27 18.90
C ALA A 253 12.88 10.05 17.45
N GLU A 254 12.55 11.12 16.74
CA GLU A 254 12.16 11.08 15.33
C GLU A 254 13.33 10.66 14.43
N LEU A 255 14.53 11.17 14.72
CA LEU A 255 15.74 10.80 13.99
C LEU A 255 16.12 9.32 14.20
N ALA A 256 16.00 8.82 15.43
CA ALA A 256 16.22 7.40 15.73
C ALA A 256 15.20 6.50 15.03
N GLU A 257 13.92 6.89 14.99
CA GLU A 257 12.88 6.15 14.25
C GLU A 257 13.12 6.21 12.72
N ALA A 258 13.63 7.32 12.19
CA ALA A 258 14.03 7.42 10.79
C ALA A 258 15.18 6.47 10.45
N TYR A 259 16.24 6.43 11.26
CA TYR A 259 17.35 5.48 11.08
C TYR A 259 16.89 4.03 11.24
N HIS A 260 16.01 3.75 12.20
CA HIS A 260 15.39 2.44 12.34
C HIS A 260 14.59 2.04 11.09
N THR A 261 13.79 2.97 10.55
CA THR A 261 13.05 2.76 9.30
C THR A 261 14.01 2.48 8.16
N HIS A 262 15.11 3.24 8.01
CA HIS A 262 16.12 2.97 6.99
C HIS A 262 16.66 1.55 7.10
N ALA A 263 17.02 1.12 8.32
CA ALA A 263 17.52 -0.22 8.55
C ALA A 263 16.50 -1.32 8.17
N VAL A 264 15.22 -1.11 8.50
CA VAL A 264 14.14 -2.03 8.13
C VAL A 264 13.98 -2.13 6.61
N LEU A 265 13.99 -0.99 5.91
CA LEU A 265 13.90 -0.96 4.46
C LEU A 265 15.12 -1.60 3.80
N ALA A 266 16.33 -1.35 4.32
CA ALA A 266 17.57 -1.96 3.84
C ALA A 266 17.53 -3.48 4.00
N GLY A 267 17.14 -3.97 5.17
CA GLY A 267 17.00 -5.41 5.43
C GLY A 267 15.95 -6.07 4.52
N SER A 268 14.85 -5.38 4.21
CA SER A 268 13.82 -5.87 3.28
C SER A 268 14.30 -5.97 1.83
N ASP A 269 15.34 -5.22 1.45
CA ASP A 269 15.97 -5.23 0.12
C ASP A 269 17.23 -6.13 0.09
N GLY A 270 17.52 -6.86 1.17
CA GLY A 270 18.69 -7.73 1.29
C GLY A 270 19.99 -7.02 1.68
N GLU A 271 19.98 -5.70 1.85
CA GLU A 271 21.14 -4.87 2.20
C GLU A 271 21.42 -4.90 3.71
N HIS A 272 21.69 -6.09 4.24
CA HIS A 272 21.80 -6.32 5.69
C HIS A 272 23.02 -5.63 6.35
N GLY A 273 24.09 -5.39 5.59
CA GLY A 273 25.24 -4.62 6.06
C GLY A 273 24.89 -3.14 6.29
N GLU A 274 24.15 -2.55 5.35
CA GLU A 274 23.61 -1.19 5.51
C GLU A 274 22.59 -1.14 6.65
N ALA A 275 21.76 -2.18 6.80
CA ALA A 275 20.81 -2.27 7.90
C ALA A 275 21.51 -2.20 9.27
N LEU A 276 22.59 -2.95 9.49
CA LEU A 276 23.35 -2.88 10.74
C LEU A 276 23.95 -1.49 10.98
N ARG A 277 24.53 -0.85 9.96
CA ARG A 277 25.11 0.49 10.09
C ARG A 277 24.07 1.52 10.55
N PHE A 278 22.86 1.46 9.99
CA PHE A 278 21.78 2.36 10.40
C PHE A 278 21.16 1.98 11.74
N LEU A 279 21.18 0.71 12.14
CA LEU A 279 20.82 0.33 13.51
C LEU A 279 21.81 0.90 14.52
N ASP A 280 23.12 0.86 14.26
CA ASP A 280 24.12 1.45 15.14
C ASP A 280 23.85 2.98 15.31
N GLN A 281 23.52 3.68 14.21
CA GLN A 281 23.12 5.09 14.28
C GLN A 281 21.81 5.31 15.05
N ALA A 282 20.81 4.45 14.86
CA ALA A 282 19.54 4.52 15.57
C ALA A 282 19.73 4.30 17.08
N GLU A 283 20.55 3.32 17.48
CA GLU A 283 20.85 3.02 18.88
C GLU A 283 21.62 4.17 19.55
N ASP A 284 22.60 4.76 18.85
CA ASP A 284 23.34 5.92 19.35
C ASP A 284 22.44 7.11 19.67
N VAL A 285 21.48 7.41 18.79
CA VAL A 285 20.51 8.48 19.00
C VAL A 285 19.47 8.09 20.05
N ALA A 286 18.95 6.85 20.03
CA ALA A 286 17.96 6.38 21.00
C ALA A 286 18.49 6.40 22.44
N ARG A 287 19.79 6.15 22.65
CA ARG A 287 20.44 6.28 23.98
C ARG A 287 20.31 7.69 24.57
N ARG A 288 20.22 8.73 23.74
CA ARG A 288 20.03 10.13 24.19
C ARG A 288 18.57 10.45 24.51
N CYS A 289 17.63 9.73 23.90
CA CYS A 289 16.19 9.96 24.06
C CYS A 289 15.65 9.48 25.41
N GLY A 290 16.27 8.46 26.01
CA GLY A 290 15.79 7.86 27.25
C GLY A 290 14.47 7.10 27.12
N ASP A 291 14.02 6.77 25.90
CA ASP A 291 12.81 5.98 25.63
C ASP A 291 13.15 4.48 25.56
N PRO A 292 12.75 3.66 26.57
CA PRO A 292 13.06 2.24 26.60
C PRO A 292 12.31 1.43 25.53
N ALA A 293 11.12 1.89 25.12
CA ALA A 293 10.33 1.21 24.09
C ALA A 293 10.97 1.38 22.71
N LEU A 294 11.36 2.61 22.37
CA LEU A 294 12.09 2.89 21.13
C LEU A 294 13.43 2.14 21.08
N SER A 295 14.21 2.19 22.17
CA SER A 295 15.50 1.47 22.24
C SER A 295 15.32 -0.04 22.07
N THR A 296 14.36 -0.65 22.76
CA THR A 296 14.06 -2.09 22.64
C THR A 296 13.64 -2.47 21.22
N ARG A 297 12.78 -1.65 20.59
CA ARG A 297 12.31 -1.88 19.21
C ARG A 297 13.46 -1.85 18.20
N ILE A 298 14.37 -0.89 18.33
CA ILE A 298 15.55 -0.77 17.48
C ILE A 298 16.44 -2.00 17.62
N MET A 299 16.80 -2.36 18.86
CA MET A 299 17.64 -3.53 19.14
C MET A 299 16.99 -4.83 18.65
N ALA A 300 15.67 -4.94 18.71
CA ALA A 300 14.94 -6.12 18.27
C ALA A 300 15.11 -6.43 16.77
N PHE A 301 15.41 -5.44 15.94
CA PHE A 301 15.63 -5.61 14.50
C PHE A 301 17.07 -6.04 14.14
N ARG A 302 18.00 -6.01 15.10
CA ARG A 302 19.39 -6.44 14.91
C ARG A 302 19.50 -7.94 14.60
N GLY A 303 18.66 -8.76 15.23
CA GLY A 303 18.57 -10.20 14.97
C GLY A 303 18.33 -10.54 13.50
N PRO A 304 17.22 -10.06 12.89
CA PRO A 304 16.96 -10.22 11.47
C PRO A 304 18.12 -9.78 10.56
N ALA A 305 18.76 -8.63 10.84
CA ALA A 305 19.89 -8.16 10.04
C ALA A 305 21.13 -9.07 10.15
N LEU A 306 21.45 -9.55 11.36
CA LEU A 306 22.54 -10.51 11.60
C LEU A 306 22.26 -11.86 10.91
N MET A 307 21.01 -12.32 10.90
CA MET A 307 20.62 -13.54 10.18
C MET A 307 20.87 -13.40 8.67
N GLY A 308 20.50 -12.25 8.08
CA GLY A 308 20.74 -11.99 6.66
C GLY A 308 22.22 -11.97 6.27
N LEU A 309 23.12 -11.69 7.22
CA LEU A 309 24.58 -11.79 7.04
C LEU A 309 25.15 -13.17 7.41
N GLY A 310 24.32 -14.16 7.75
CA GLY A 310 24.77 -15.48 8.18
C GLY A 310 25.38 -15.53 9.59
N ARG A 311 25.32 -14.45 10.37
CA ARG A 311 25.87 -14.36 11.74
C ARG A 311 24.92 -14.95 12.78
N HIS A 312 24.55 -16.21 12.61
CA HIS A 312 23.46 -16.85 13.35
C HIS A 312 23.68 -16.91 14.87
N ASP A 313 24.90 -17.19 15.34
CA ASP A 313 25.19 -17.32 16.78
C ASP A 313 25.19 -15.96 17.49
N GLU A 314 25.52 -14.89 16.78
CA GLU A 314 25.38 -13.53 17.29
C GLU A 314 23.92 -13.09 17.29
N ALA A 315 23.20 -13.36 16.19
CA ALA A 315 21.77 -13.07 16.09
C ALA A 315 21.00 -13.72 17.25
N GLU A 316 21.28 -14.99 17.53
CA GLU A 316 20.63 -15.73 18.61
C GLU A 316 20.89 -15.13 20.00
N ARG A 317 22.14 -14.77 20.30
CA ARG A 317 22.50 -14.10 21.56
C ARG A 317 21.79 -12.75 21.69
N THR A 318 21.89 -11.91 20.66
CA THR A 318 21.23 -10.60 20.63
C THR A 318 19.72 -10.72 20.79
N CYS A 319 19.06 -11.66 20.09
CA CYS A 319 17.62 -11.86 20.23
C CYS A 319 17.24 -12.26 21.66
N ARG A 320 17.97 -13.17 22.29
CA ARG A 320 17.70 -13.57 23.69
C ARG A 320 17.85 -12.42 24.66
N ASP A 321 18.92 -11.63 24.52
CA ASP A 321 19.20 -10.50 25.39
C ASP A 321 18.09 -9.43 25.28
N VAL A 322 17.65 -9.12 24.06
CA VAL A 322 16.55 -8.17 23.81
C VAL A 322 15.22 -8.68 24.34
N ILE A 323 14.89 -9.96 24.13
CA ILE A 323 13.65 -10.56 24.65
C ILE A 323 13.64 -10.51 26.18
N ALA A 324 14.75 -10.86 26.82
CA ALA A 324 14.87 -10.81 28.28
C ALA A 324 14.81 -9.36 28.81
N LEU A 325 15.41 -8.40 28.10
CA LEU A 325 15.33 -6.97 28.44
C LEU A 325 13.88 -6.47 28.37
N ALA A 326 13.20 -6.74 27.27
CA ALA A 326 11.82 -6.34 27.04
C ALA A 326 10.88 -6.92 28.09
N GLN A 327 11.09 -8.18 28.50
CA GLN A 327 10.34 -8.79 29.60
C GLN A 327 10.55 -8.07 30.93
N ARG A 328 11.80 -7.75 31.29
CA ARG A 328 12.11 -7.02 32.53
C ARG A 328 11.52 -5.61 32.55
N GLN A 329 11.40 -4.97 31.38
CA GLN A 329 10.84 -3.63 31.24
C GLN A 329 9.32 -3.60 31.06
N GLY A 330 8.65 -4.76 30.95
CA GLY A 330 7.22 -4.82 30.67
C GLY A 330 6.83 -4.39 29.26
N LEU A 331 7.76 -4.49 28.30
CA LEU A 331 7.61 -4.07 26.89
C LEU A 331 7.74 -5.26 25.91
N PRO A 332 7.11 -6.43 26.16
CA PRO A 332 7.33 -7.62 25.34
C PRO A 332 6.87 -7.43 23.88
N GLY A 333 5.98 -6.47 23.65
CA GLY A 333 5.53 -6.10 22.31
C GLY A 333 6.61 -5.50 21.41
N GLU A 334 7.59 -4.81 21.99
CA GLU A 334 8.68 -4.18 21.23
C GLU A 334 9.75 -5.20 20.80
N ALA A 335 9.82 -6.35 21.47
CA ALA A 335 10.75 -7.43 21.14
C ALA A 335 10.25 -8.42 20.07
N LEU A 336 9.07 -8.19 19.46
CA LEU A 336 8.47 -9.15 18.53
C LEU A 336 9.40 -9.53 17.36
N PHE A 337 10.14 -8.58 16.78
CA PHE A 337 11.10 -8.89 15.70
C PHE A 337 12.24 -9.80 16.16
N ALA A 338 12.73 -9.64 17.40
CA ALA A 338 13.72 -10.54 17.98
C ALA A 338 13.13 -11.94 18.24
N VAL A 339 11.86 -12.00 18.66
CA VAL A 339 11.13 -13.26 18.83
C VAL A 339 11.01 -14.01 17.50
N TYR A 340 10.62 -13.31 16.42
CA TYR A 340 10.49 -13.92 15.10
C TYR A 340 11.82 -14.51 14.62
N ALA A 341 12.90 -13.73 14.71
CA ALA A 341 14.24 -14.17 14.32
C ALA A 341 14.72 -15.37 15.15
N LEU A 342 14.53 -15.35 16.47
CA LEU A 342 14.92 -16.46 17.34
C LEU A 342 14.09 -17.72 17.05
N ALA A 343 12.78 -17.59 16.85
CA ALA A 343 11.92 -18.70 16.50
C ALA A 343 12.31 -19.33 15.16
N GLU A 344 12.66 -18.50 14.17
CA GLU A 344 13.16 -18.96 12.88
C GLU A 344 14.50 -19.72 13.02
N LEU A 345 15.45 -19.20 13.80
CA LEU A 345 16.71 -19.89 14.07
C LEU A 345 16.51 -21.25 14.76
N LEU A 346 15.59 -21.31 15.73
CA LEU A 346 15.24 -22.57 16.40
C LEU A 346 14.61 -23.56 15.42
N TRP A 347 13.70 -23.09 14.56
CA TRP A 347 13.09 -23.91 13.52
C TRP A 347 14.12 -24.47 12.54
N ARG A 348 15.03 -23.64 12.01
CA ARG A 348 16.11 -24.07 11.09
C ARG A 348 17.02 -25.14 11.69
N ARG A 349 17.23 -25.11 13.01
CA ARG A 349 18.04 -26.09 13.75
C ARG A 349 17.25 -27.33 14.18
N GLY A 350 15.97 -27.45 13.81
CA GLY A 350 15.11 -28.56 14.20
C GLY A 350 14.67 -28.53 15.67
N ALA A 351 14.90 -27.44 16.41
CA ALA A 351 14.47 -27.28 17.79
C ALA A 351 12.97 -26.88 17.87
N LEU A 352 12.12 -27.68 17.23
CA LEU A 352 10.71 -27.36 16.94
C LEU A 352 9.88 -27.10 18.20
N ASP A 353 10.10 -27.85 19.28
CA ASP A 353 9.39 -27.66 20.56
C ASP A 353 9.72 -26.33 21.23
N ARG A 354 11.00 -25.93 21.17
CA ARG A 354 11.45 -24.64 21.70
C ARG A 354 10.90 -23.48 20.86
N ALA A 355 10.89 -23.63 19.53
CA ALA A 355 10.29 -22.64 18.63
C ALA A 355 8.78 -22.47 18.91
N ALA A 356 8.03 -23.58 19.00
CA ALA A 356 6.61 -23.56 19.29
C ALA A 356 6.29 -22.93 20.65
N ALA A 357 7.05 -23.26 21.70
CA ALA A 357 6.85 -22.69 23.03
C ALA A 357 7.08 -21.17 23.04
N LEU A 358 8.16 -20.70 22.40
CA LEU A 358 8.44 -19.27 22.25
C LEU A 358 7.29 -18.55 21.51
N LEU A 359 6.86 -19.08 20.37
CA LEU A 359 5.79 -18.52 19.55
C LEU A 359 4.44 -18.54 20.27
N ALA A 360 4.13 -19.57 21.06
CA ALA A 360 2.89 -19.64 21.84
C ALA A 360 2.77 -18.47 22.82
N THR A 361 3.87 -18.08 23.46
CA THR A 361 3.88 -16.90 24.36
C THR A 361 3.75 -15.58 23.60
N ALA A 362 4.27 -15.50 22.38
CA ALA A 362 4.26 -14.29 21.56
C ALA A 362 2.94 -14.07 20.79
N ARG A 363 2.20 -15.14 20.49
CA ARG A 363 0.96 -15.10 19.73
C ARG A 363 -0.09 -14.13 20.27
N PRO A 364 -0.44 -14.13 21.58
CA PRO A 364 -1.41 -13.16 22.12
C PRO A 364 -0.87 -11.73 22.08
N ILE A 365 0.45 -11.54 22.22
CA ILE A 365 1.09 -10.22 22.16
C ILE A 365 0.99 -9.65 20.74
N GLU A 366 1.32 -10.44 19.72
CA GLU A 366 1.18 -10.02 18.31
C GLU A 366 -0.29 -9.72 17.97
N ALA A 367 -1.22 -10.58 18.39
CA ALA A 367 -2.65 -10.40 18.12
C ALA A 367 -3.23 -9.11 18.76
N ALA A 368 -2.67 -8.69 19.90
CA ALA A 368 -3.06 -7.47 20.58
C ALA A 368 -2.53 -6.18 19.91
N GLN A 369 -1.57 -6.27 18.98
CA GLN A 369 -0.98 -5.10 18.33
C GLN A 369 -1.66 -4.74 17.01
N PRO A 370 -2.35 -3.59 16.93
CA PRO A 370 -3.00 -3.12 15.70
C PRO A 370 -2.06 -3.04 14.48
N PRO A 371 -0.84 -2.48 14.57
CA PRO A 371 0.09 -2.42 13.43
C PRO A 371 0.55 -3.78 12.91
N GLN A 372 0.45 -4.84 13.73
CA GLN A 372 0.89 -6.19 13.37
C GLN A 372 -0.27 -7.08 12.90
N ARG A 373 -1.53 -6.62 12.99
CA ARG A 373 -2.71 -7.42 12.67
C ARG A 373 -2.62 -8.06 11.28
N GLY A 374 -2.18 -7.31 10.28
CA GLY A 374 -2.00 -7.84 8.92
C GLY A 374 -0.77 -8.73 8.70
N ARG A 375 0.26 -8.69 9.56
CA ARG A 375 1.50 -9.47 9.35
C ARG A 375 1.37 -10.94 9.71
N ARG A 376 0.78 -11.25 10.88
CA ARG A 376 0.62 -12.61 11.41
C ARG A 376 1.88 -13.46 11.28
N THR A 377 3.01 -12.92 11.71
CA THR A 377 4.30 -13.59 11.58
C THR A 377 4.39 -14.78 12.54
N VAL A 378 3.77 -14.70 13.72
CA VAL A 378 3.74 -15.83 14.67
C VAL A 378 3.01 -17.03 14.07
N ASP A 379 1.82 -16.80 13.52
CA ASP A 379 1.03 -17.85 12.86
C ASP A 379 1.79 -18.44 11.66
N MET A 380 2.47 -17.61 10.86
CA MET A 380 3.32 -18.10 9.76
C MET A 380 4.43 -19.06 10.24
N ILE A 381 5.20 -18.69 11.26
CA ILE A 381 6.31 -19.53 11.75
C ILE A 381 5.76 -20.78 12.47
N LEU A 382 4.63 -20.69 13.19
CA LEU A 382 3.95 -21.87 13.74
C LEU A 382 3.52 -22.84 12.65
N GLY A 383 3.04 -22.34 11.51
CA GLY A 383 2.76 -23.14 10.32
C GLY A 383 3.99 -23.88 9.81
N LEU A 384 5.14 -23.19 9.69
CA LEU A 384 6.41 -23.82 9.32
C LEU A 384 6.86 -24.90 10.31
N VAL A 385 6.74 -24.63 11.61
CA VAL A 385 7.06 -25.60 12.66
C VAL A 385 6.16 -26.84 12.55
N ALA A 386 4.86 -26.66 12.30
CA ALA A 386 3.91 -27.76 12.11
C ALA A 386 4.22 -28.58 10.84
N LEU A 387 4.58 -27.92 9.73
CA LEU A 387 5.04 -28.60 8.51
C LEU A 387 6.27 -29.46 8.77
N SER A 388 7.27 -28.93 9.49
CA SER A 388 8.48 -29.70 9.85
C SER A 388 8.21 -30.85 10.82
N ARG A 389 7.09 -30.85 11.54
CA ARG A 389 6.62 -31.98 12.37
C ARG A 389 5.78 -33.00 11.58
N GLY A 390 5.36 -32.66 10.36
CA GLY A 390 4.36 -33.44 9.60
C GLY A 390 2.92 -33.26 10.11
N ASP A 391 2.67 -32.29 11.00
CA ASP A 391 1.32 -31.98 11.48
C ASP A 391 0.61 -31.07 10.47
N LEU A 392 0.01 -31.69 9.46
CA LEU A 392 -0.63 -30.96 8.37
C LEU A 392 -1.90 -30.22 8.80
N VAL A 393 -2.58 -30.68 9.86
CA VAL A 393 -3.78 -30.04 10.41
C VAL A 393 -3.39 -28.72 11.06
N ALA A 394 -2.46 -28.75 12.01
CA ALA A 394 -1.99 -27.52 12.65
C ALA A 394 -1.35 -26.57 11.64
N ALA A 395 -0.57 -27.10 10.68
CA ALA A 395 0.00 -26.28 9.61
C ALA A 395 -1.08 -25.56 8.80
N HIS A 396 -2.13 -26.28 8.37
CA HIS A 396 -3.23 -25.69 7.62
C HIS A 396 -3.93 -24.57 8.41
N GLU A 397 -4.28 -24.82 9.68
CA GLU A 397 -4.95 -23.83 10.52
C GLU A 397 -4.13 -22.54 10.70
N TYR A 398 -2.85 -22.66 11.04
CA TYR A 398 -1.98 -21.50 11.23
C TYR A 398 -1.74 -20.72 9.93
N LEU A 399 -1.50 -21.42 8.83
CA LEU A 399 -1.20 -20.79 7.54
C LEU A 399 -2.42 -20.06 6.96
N LEU A 400 -3.63 -20.60 7.14
CA LEU A 400 -4.85 -19.90 6.71
C LEU A 400 -5.14 -18.65 7.54
N VAL A 401 -4.86 -18.66 8.85
CA VAL A 401 -4.95 -17.46 9.68
C VAL A 401 -3.99 -16.38 9.17
N ALA A 402 -2.74 -16.76 8.87
CA ALA A 402 -1.76 -15.84 8.33
C ALA A 402 -2.17 -15.28 6.96
N LEU A 403 -2.54 -16.15 6.01
CA LEU A 403 -2.94 -15.74 4.66
C LEU A 403 -4.16 -14.81 4.67
N ARG A 404 -5.24 -15.20 5.36
CA ARG A 404 -6.48 -14.38 5.43
C ARG A 404 -6.19 -12.98 5.95
N SER A 405 -5.39 -12.87 7.00
CA SER A 405 -5.06 -11.57 7.59
C SER A 405 -4.19 -10.72 6.67
N ARG A 406 -3.17 -11.33 6.05
CA ARG A 406 -2.27 -10.66 5.10
C ARG A 406 -3.06 -10.13 3.90
N MET A 407 -3.92 -10.97 3.33
CA MET A 407 -4.78 -10.60 2.20
C MET A 407 -5.75 -9.48 2.58
N ARG A 408 -6.39 -9.56 3.76
CA ARG A 408 -7.35 -8.54 4.24
C ARG A 408 -6.70 -7.15 4.43
N HIS A 409 -5.43 -7.11 4.83
CA HIS A 409 -4.73 -5.88 5.18
C HIS A 409 -3.69 -5.43 4.13
N GLY A 410 -3.58 -6.14 3.01
CA GLY A 410 -2.71 -5.76 1.89
C GLY A 410 -1.22 -6.09 2.06
N PHE A 411 -0.87 -7.05 2.92
CA PHE A 411 0.53 -7.50 3.11
C PHE A 411 0.94 -8.49 2.01
N HIS A 412 1.13 -7.98 0.80
CA HIS A 412 1.27 -8.78 -0.42
C HIS A 412 2.56 -9.62 -0.47
N ALA A 413 3.71 -9.04 -0.12
CA ALA A 413 4.97 -9.76 -0.10
C ALA A 413 4.89 -10.96 0.85
N ARG A 414 4.34 -10.74 2.04
CA ARG A 414 4.11 -11.79 3.03
C ARG A 414 3.00 -12.77 2.63
N ALA A 415 1.99 -12.34 1.88
CA ALA A 415 0.97 -13.26 1.36
C ALA A 415 1.60 -14.28 0.39
N GLY A 416 2.54 -13.86 -0.45
CA GLY A 416 3.32 -14.76 -1.32
C GLY A 416 4.10 -15.83 -0.54
N GLU A 417 4.66 -15.49 0.63
CA GLU A 417 5.29 -16.48 1.50
C GLU A 417 4.28 -17.48 2.09
N ALA A 418 3.09 -17.01 2.48
CA ALA A 418 2.03 -17.89 2.98
C ALA A 418 1.55 -18.85 1.87
N LEU A 419 1.45 -18.39 0.62
CA LEU A 419 1.15 -19.25 -0.53
C LEU A 419 2.22 -20.35 -0.70
N SER A 420 3.51 -20.01 -0.55
CA SER A 420 4.61 -20.99 -0.60
C SER A 420 4.49 -22.03 0.52
N ALA A 421 4.13 -21.61 1.73
CA ALA A 421 3.92 -22.53 2.85
C ALA A 421 2.70 -23.45 2.66
N ILE A 422 1.60 -22.93 2.12
CA ILE A 422 0.40 -23.73 1.80
C ILE A 422 0.72 -24.70 0.66
N ALA A 423 1.52 -24.31 -0.32
CA ALA A 423 2.03 -25.22 -1.35
C ALA A 423 2.79 -26.41 -0.74
N VAL A 424 3.67 -26.16 0.23
CA VAL A 424 4.35 -27.22 0.99
C VAL A 424 3.35 -28.12 1.72
N ARG A 425 2.33 -27.54 2.37
CA ARG A 425 1.25 -28.31 3.01
C ARG A 425 0.56 -29.24 2.02
N CYS A 426 0.20 -28.75 0.83
CA CYS A 426 -0.42 -29.55 -0.23
C CYS A 426 0.50 -30.67 -0.72
N ALA A 427 1.79 -30.37 -0.93
CA ALA A 427 2.77 -31.37 -1.35
C ALA A 427 2.88 -32.54 -0.36
N LEU A 428 3.01 -32.23 0.93
CA LEU A 428 3.07 -33.22 2.01
C LEU A 428 1.74 -33.96 2.20
N GLY A 429 0.62 -33.30 1.90
CA GLY A 429 -0.73 -33.86 1.97
C GLY A 429 -1.15 -34.72 0.77
N GLY A 430 -0.29 -34.87 -0.24
CA GLY A 430 -0.58 -35.70 -1.40
C GLY A 430 -1.27 -34.98 -2.56
N GLU A 431 -1.26 -33.65 -2.58
CA GLU A 431 -1.85 -32.80 -3.63
C GLU A 431 -0.75 -32.06 -4.43
N PRO A 432 0.10 -32.78 -5.19
CA PRO A 432 1.28 -32.18 -5.82
C PRO A 432 0.94 -31.17 -6.93
N GLU A 433 -0.16 -31.35 -7.66
CA GLU A 433 -0.61 -30.37 -8.67
C GLU A 433 -0.99 -29.04 -8.02
N MET A 434 -1.80 -29.07 -6.96
CA MET A 434 -2.15 -27.88 -6.21
C MET A 434 -0.90 -27.19 -5.63
N ALA A 435 0.05 -27.98 -5.13
CA ALA A 435 1.34 -27.45 -4.68
C ALA A 435 2.10 -26.72 -5.81
N ALA A 436 2.20 -27.32 -6.99
CA ALA A 436 2.85 -26.70 -8.16
C ALA A 436 2.16 -25.39 -8.57
N ARG A 437 0.82 -25.35 -8.63
CA ARG A 437 0.06 -24.11 -8.91
C ARG A 437 0.36 -23.02 -7.89
N LEU A 438 0.30 -23.34 -6.61
CA LEU A 438 0.54 -22.37 -5.54
C LEU A 438 1.99 -21.86 -5.51
N PHE A 439 2.97 -22.72 -5.81
CA PHE A 439 4.36 -22.28 -5.96
C PHE A 439 4.53 -21.33 -7.16
N GLY A 440 3.92 -21.63 -8.31
CA GLY A 440 3.94 -20.75 -9.47
C GLY A 440 3.32 -19.38 -9.19
N ALA A 441 2.17 -19.36 -8.52
CA ALA A 441 1.50 -18.13 -8.09
C ALA A 441 2.35 -17.32 -7.11
N ALA A 442 2.97 -17.97 -6.12
CA ALA A 442 3.85 -17.32 -5.16
C ALA A 442 5.10 -16.71 -5.83
N GLN A 443 5.67 -17.38 -6.83
CA GLN A 443 6.81 -16.87 -7.58
C GLN A 443 6.40 -15.65 -8.43
N ALA A 444 5.29 -15.71 -9.14
CA ALA A 444 4.78 -14.60 -9.94
C ALA A 444 4.48 -13.37 -9.08
N ALA A 445 3.84 -13.56 -7.92
CA ALA A 445 3.62 -12.49 -6.95
C ALA A 445 4.95 -11.84 -6.52
N ARG A 446 5.96 -12.64 -6.16
CA ARG A 446 7.28 -12.15 -5.76
C ARG A 446 7.99 -11.38 -6.88
N ALA A 447 7.98 -11.92 -8.10
CA ALA A 447 8.63 -11.31 -9.26
C ALA A 447 8.08 -9.91 -9.57
N ARG A 448 6.76 -9.71 -9.43
CA ARG A 448 6.10 -8.41 -9.62
C ARG A 448 6.49 -7.36 -8.57
N MET A 449 6.88 -7.78 -7.37
CA MET A 449 7.22 -6.88 -6.26
C MET A 449 8.72 -6.55 -6.17
N HIS A 450 9.59 -7.12 -7.01
CA HIS A 450 11.05 -6.90 -6.93
C HIS A 450 11.65 -7.07 -5.52
N CYS A 451 11.03 -7.90 -4.68
CA CYS A 451 11.50 -8.13 -3.31
C CYS A 451 12.65 -9.15 -3.28
N ALA A 452 13.60 -8.94 -2.36
CA ALA A 452 14.67 -9.89 -2.14
C ALA A 452 14.11 -11.28 -1.79
N PRO A 453 14.78 -12.38 -2.16
CA PRO A 453 14.37 -13.71 -1.76
C PRO A 453 14.22 -13.79 -0.24
N GLY A 454 13.01 -14.12 0.22
CA GLY A 454 12.72 -14.25 1.65
C GLY A 454 13.58 -15.33 2.30
N THR A 455 13.70 -15.26 3.63
CA THR A 455 14.62 -16.09 4.43
C THR A 455 14.38 -17.60 4.23
N PHE A 456 13.16 -18.00 3.90
CA PHE A 456 12.76 -19.40 3.72
C PHE A 456 13.10 -20.01 2.34
N GLY A 457 13.88 -19.31 1.51
CA GLY A 457 14.16 -19.69 0.11
C GLY A 457 14.62 -21.13 -0.10
N SER A 458 15.57 -21.63 0.69
CA SER A 458 16.07 -23.00 0.57
C SER A 458 14.99 -24.04 0.90
N PHE A 459 14.20 -23.80 1.95
CA PHE A 459 13.10 -24.67 2.34
C PHE A 459 12.03 -24.79 1.25
N TRP A 460 11.75 -23.70 0.55
CA TRP A 460 10.87 -23.72 -0.62
C TRP A 460 11.47 -24.51 -1.79
N ALA A 461 12.76 -24.31 -2.08
CA ALA A 461 13.45 -24.97 -3.19
C ALA A 461 13.46 -26.50 -3.03
N ASP A 462 13.71 -26.99 -1.81
CA ASP A 462 13.70 -28.44 -1.53
C ASP A 462 12.34 -29.07 -1.84
N HIS A 463 11.25 -28.43 -1.41
CA HIS A 463 9.90 -28.94 -1.66
C HIS A 463 9.47 -28.76 -3.11
N HIS A 464 9.93 -27.71 -3.77
CA HIS A 464 9.73 -27.51 -5.20
C HIS A 464 10.36 -28.65 -6.01
N GLY A 465 11.59 -29.05 -5.66
CA GLY A 465 12.27 -30.21 -6.25
C GLY A 465 11.47 -31.49 -6.05
N ALA A 466 11.02 -31.76 -4.82
CA ALA A 466 10.24 -32.96 -4.51
C ALA A 466 8.88 -33.02 -5.25
N VAL A 467 8.20 -31.88 -5.43
CA VAL A 467 6.96 -31.82 -6.22
C VAL A 467 7.23 -32.07 -7.70
N ARG A 468 8.31 -31.50 -8.24
CA ARG A 468 8.74 -31.71 -9.63
C ARG A 468 9.06 -33.18 -9.91
N GLU A 469 9.81 -33.83 -9.02
CA GLU A 469 10.12 -35.25 -9.12
C GLU A 469 8.85 -36.12 -9.13
N ARG A 470 7.83 -35.76 -8.34
CA ARG A 470 6.57 -36.50 -8.26
C ARG A 470 5.66 -36.32 -9.48
N LEU A 471 5.60 -35.12 -10.07
CA LEU A 471 4.73 -34.82 -11.21
C LEU A 471 5.38 -35.15 -12.56
N GLY A 472 6.71 -35.16 -12.60
CA GLY A 472 7.48 -35.10 -13.84
C GLY A 472 7.54 -33.68 -14.42
N ASP A 473 8.60 -33.40 -15.19
CA ASP A 473 8.93 -32.05 -15.66
C ASP A 473 7.80 -31.37 -16.42
N ALA A 474 7.18 -32.04 -17.39
CA ALA A 474 6.17 -31.44 -18.26
C ALA A 474 4.90 -31.04 -17.50
N THR A 475 4.38 -31.93 -16.65
CA THR A 475 3.19 -31.68 -15.83
C THR A 475 3.48 -30.59 -14.81
N PHE A 476 4.67 -30.64 -14.19
CA PHE A 476 5.11 -29.61 -13.25
C PHE A 476 5.14 -28.24 -13.93
N ASP A 477 5.83 -28.10 -15.06
CA ASP A 477 6.01 -26.82 -15.75
C ASP A 477 4.67 -26.24 -16.23
N ALA A 478 3.77 -27.07 -16.75
CA ALA A 478 2.43 -26.64 -17.15
C ALA A 478 1.61 -26.14 -15.94
N THR A 479 1.55 -26.93 -14.87
CA THR A 479 0.76 -26.61 -13.67
C THR A 479 1.34 -25.40 -12.93
N TYR A 480 2.66 -25.27 -12.91
CA TYR A 480 3.36 -24.13 -12.34
C TYR A 480 3.07 -22.85 -13.14
N ALA A 481 3.07 -22.93 -14.48
CA ALA A 481 2.72 -21.81 -15.34
C ALA A 481 1.25 -21.38 -15.20
N GLU A 482 0.32 -22.32 -15.03
CA GLU A 482 -1.09 -22.02 -14.68
C GLU A 482 -1.15 -21.15 -13.42
N GLY A 483 -0.44 -21.55 -12.36
CA GLY A 483 -0.34 -20.78 -11.14
C GLY A 483 0.29 -19.39 -11.34
N GLY A 484 1.35 -19.30 -12.14
CA GLY A 484 2.02 -18.03 -12.46
C GLY A 484 1.15 -17.03 -13.24
N GLY A 485 0.10 -17.53 -13.90
CA GLY A 485 -0.91 -16.71 -14.57
C GLY A 485 -1.85 -15.97 -13.62
N LEU A 486 -1.97 -16.42 -12.37
CA LEU A 486 -2.88 -15.83 -11.39
C LEU A 486 -2.37 -14.49 -10.86
N ASP A 487 -3.29 -13.57 -10.57
CA ASP A 487 -3.00 -12.46 -9.68
C ASP A 487 -2.98 -12.91 -8.20
N LEU A 488 -2.58 -12.02 -7.30
CA LEU A 488 -2.43 -12.37 -5.89
C LEU A 488 -3.78 -12.64 -5.20
N GLU A 489 -4.87 -11.98 -5.63
CA GLU A 489 -6.20 -12.19 -5.08
C GLU A 489 -6.75 -13.54 -5.49
N GLU A 490 -6.62 -13.89 -6.78
CA GLU A 490 -6.96 -15.19 -7.33
C GLU A 490 -6.15 -16.31 -6.68
N ALA A 491 -4.82 -16.13 -6.52
CA ALA A 491 -3.96 -17.09 -5.84
C ALA A 491 -4.32 -17.27 -4.37
N GLY A 492 -4.65 -16.18 -3.68
CA GLY A 492 -5.13 -16.19 -2.30
C GLY A 492 -6.47 -16.93 -2.17
N ALA A 493 -7.40 -16.68 -3.08
CA ALA A 493 -8.68 -17.39 -3.14
C ALA A 493 -8.47 -18.88 -3.40
N LEU A 494 -7.62 -19.25 -4.37
CA LEU A 494 -7.26 -20.64 -4.67
C LEU A 494 -6.70 -21.34 -3.43
N ALA A 495 -5.73 -20.73 -2.73
CA ALA A 495 -5.17 -21.31 -1.51
C ALA A 495 -6.21 -21.49 -0.38
N LEU A 496 -7.26 -20.66 -0.34
CA LEU A 496 -8.36 -20.79 0.62
C LEU A 496 -9.38 -21.88 0.25
N THR A 497 -9.37 -22.38 -0.99
CA THR A 497 -10.17 -23.54 -1.41
C THR A 497 -9.53 -24.89 -1.09
N VAL A 498 -8.23 -24.89 -0.74
CA VAL A 498 -7.52 -26.11 -0.35
C VAL A 498 -8.26 -26.77 0.80
N GLU A 499 -8.64 -28.03 0.63
CA GLU A 499 -9.39 -28.76 1.64
C GLU A 499 -8.57 -28.93 2.91
N HIS A 500 -9.26 -28.86 4.05
CA HIS A 500 -8.64 -29.16 5.32
C HIS A 500 -8.22 -30.64 5.32
N PRO A 501 -6.98 -30.99 5.71
CA PRO A 501 -6.46 -32.37 5.58
C PRO A 501 -7.29 -33.43 6.32
N ASP A 502 -7.97 -33.06 7.41
CA ASP A 502 -8.90 -33.95 8.11
C ASP A 502 -10.28 -34.10 7.42
N LEU A 503 -10.66 -33.22 6.50
CA LEU A 503 -11.94 -33.28 5.77
C LEU A 503 -11.84 -34.07 4.45
N VAL A 504 -10.64 -34.46 4.01
CA VAL A 504 -10.44 -35.19 2.77
C VAL A 504 -10.98 -36.62 2.90
N ALA A 505 -11.78 -37.05 1.92
CA ALA A 505 -12.34 -38.40 1.86
C ALA A 505 -11.22 -39.46 1.84
N GLY A 506 -11.03 -40.16 2.97
CA GLY A 506 -9.97 -41.16 3.13
C GLY A 506 -8.87 -40.80 4.14
N SER A 507 -8.98 -39.70 4.88
CA SER A 507 -8.06 -39.36 5.98
C SER A 507 -7.86 -40.53 6.95
N VAL A 508 -6.58 -40.79 7.29
CA VAL A 508 -6.13 -41.91 8.13
C VAL A 508 -6.78 -41.85 9.53
N ARG A 509 -7.17 -40.66 9.99
CA ARG A 509 -7.86 -40.45 11.28
C ARG A 509 -9.26 -41.09 11.32
N PHE A 510 -9.92 -41.25 10.17
CA PHE A 510 -11.22 -41.95 10.06
C PHE A 510 -11.08 -43.43 9.68
N ARG A 511 -9.87 -43.89 9.32
CA ARG A 511 -9.61 -45.32 9.03
C ARG A 511 -9.06 -46.10 10.22
N GLY A 512 -8.72 -45.44 11.34
CA GLY A 512 -8.16 -46.06 12.54
C GLY A 512 -9.03 -45.93 13.79
N GLY A 513 -9.88 -46.94 14.03
CA GLY A 513 -10.31 -47.35 15.38
C GLY A 513 -11.38 -46.50 16.07
N SER A 514 -12.65 -46.91 15.94
CA SER A 514 -13.59 -46.74 17.06
C SER A 514 -13.04 -47.54 18.25
N PRO A 515 -12.87 -46.96 19.46
CA PRO A 515 -12.72 -47.79 20.64
C PRO A 515 -14.06 -48.53 20.82
N SER A 516 -14.03 -49.85 20.68
CA SER A 516 -15.14 -50.72 21.00
C SER A 516 -15.58 -50.42 22.43
N CYS A 517 -16.74 -49.78 22.58
CA CYS A 517 -17.40 -49.63 23.87
C CYS A 517 -17.69 -51.05 24.40
N PRO A 518 -17.27 -51.43 25.62
CA PRO A 518 -17.61 -52.74 26.16
C PRO A 518 -19.13 -52.79 26.42
N PRO A 519 -19.78 -53.95 26.22
CA PRO A 519 -21.21 -54.07 26.45
C PRO A 519 -21.52 -53.87 27.94
N PRO A 520 -22.69 -53.31 28.29
CA PRO A 520 -23.06 -53.09 29.68
C PRO A 520 -23.20 -54.43 30.42
N PRO A 521 -22.83 -54.49 31.71
CA PRO A 521 -22.97 -55.70 32.50
C PRO A 521 -24.46 -56.06 32.61
N GLY A 522 -24.79 -57.28 32.17
CA GLY A 522 -26.14 -57.82 32.23
C GLY A 522 -26.67 -57.85 33.65
N ARG A 523 -27.87 -57.29 33.85
CA ARG A 523 -28.68 -57.53 35.04
C ARG A 523 -29.18 -58.98 35.02
N THR A 524 -28.57 -59.84 35.82
CA THR A 524 -29.23 -61.08 36.28
C THR A 524 -30.27 -60.73 37.34
N ARG A 525 -31.42 -61.40 37.23
CA ARG A 525 -32.63 -61.27 38.06
C ARG A 525 -32.40 -61.52 39.54
#